data_AF-A0A317QM96-F1
#
_entry.id   AF-A0A317QM96-F1
#
_cell.length_a   1.000
_cell.length_b   1.000
_cell.length_c   1.000
_cell.angle_alpha   90.00
_cell.angle_beta   90.00
_cell.angle_gamma   90.00
#
_symmetry.space_group_name_H-M   'P 1'
#
loop_
_entity.id
_entity.type
_entity.pdbx_description
1 polymer ?
#
loop_
_entity_poly.entity_id
_entity_poly.type
_entity_poly.pdbx_seq_one_letter_code
_entity_poly.pdbx_strand_id
1 'polypeptide(L)'
;MEQVDAQTQDPAERIRPGTRGLLVAFLVLTLLAVNQLFVLADVADRYWAWTIRTEPTAAFLGAAYGAGAVLSALSLREDRWSAIRVPVLTVTVFTLVTCVATLVHTHRLHLLTGGPVARVAAWVWLAVYLVIPALCLAVVLAQEVRRTGRPAARRPMPGWLTGLLAVEGVLLLAAGGVLFAGGLFVHHHVETVTSFWPWEITPLSSQVIGAWMVALGVAAALVIRERDLDRLFVAGVTYTVFGLLELVALVWYLPEMDTGDGWVWAYGVFLVAVVGTGAVGARAARRGDTGSARTPAATG
;
A
#
# COMPACT_ATOMS: atom_id res chain seq x y z
N MET A 1 -20.78 38.14 -16.19
CA MET A 1 -20.78 36.68 -16.45
C MET A 1 -19.35 36.25 -16.77
N GLU A 2 -18.41 36.55 -15.86
CA GLU A 2 -16.96 36.45 -16.12
C GLU A 2 -16.15 36.38 -14.82
N GLN A 3 -16.67 35.69 -13.79
CA GLN A 3 -16.00 35.55 -12.50
C GLN A 3 -16.03 34.12 -11.92
N VAL A 4 -16.46 33.12 -12.70
CA VAL A 4 -16.54 31.72 -12.22
C VAL A 4 -15.35 30.86 -12.68
N ASP A 5 -14.63 31.24 -13.74
CA ASP A 5 -13.56 30.40 -14.31
C ASP A 5 -12.13 30.73 -13.82
N ALA A 6 -11.99 31.66 -12.87
CA ALA A 6 -10.69 32.06 -12.31
C ALA A 6 -10.46 31.55 -10.88
N GLN A 7 -10.94 30.34 -10.54
CA GLN A 7 -10.23 29.55 -9.53
C GLN A 7 -8.90 29.15 -10.14
N THR A 8 -7.92 30.05 -10.08
CA THR A 8 -6.52 29.80 -10.38
C THR A 8 -6.16 28.47 -9.71
N GLN A 9 -6.00 27.40 -10.50
CA GLN A 9 -5.48 26.14 -9.98
C GLN A 9 -4.17 26.50 -9.29
N ASP A 10 -4.11 26.36 -7.96
CA ASP A 10 -2.89 26.59 -7.20
C ASP A 10 -1.77 25.83 -7.92
N PRO A 11 -0.72 26.48 -8.43
CA PRO A 11 0.37 25.79 -9.12
C PRO A 11 0.99 24.68 -8.27
N ALA A 12 0.88 24.76 -6.93
CA ALA A 12 1.29 23.73 -6.00
C ALA A 12 0.40 22.48 -5.98
N GLU A 13 -0.85 22.57 -6.48
CA GLU A 13 -1.75 21.43 -6.65
C GLU A 13 -1.44 20.62 -7.91
N ARG A 14 -0.66 21.13 -8.87
CA ARG A 14 -0.35 20.36 -10.08
C ARG A 14 0.69 19.27 -9.80
N ILE A 15 0.42 18.06 -10.28
CA ILE A 15 1.40 16.96 -10.20
C ILE A 15 2.57 17.23 -11.16
N ARG A 16 3.79 17.18 -10.63
CA ARG A 16 5.01 17.42 -11.42
C ARG A 16 5.35 16.25 -12.34
N PRO A 17 6.05 16.50 -13.47
CA PRO A 17 6.51 15.44 -14.37
C PRO A 17 7.36 14.37 -13.66
N GLY A 18 8.22 14.76 -12.73
CA GLY A 18 9.03 13.82 -11.94
C GLY A 18 8.18 12.87 -11.08
N THR A 19 7.09 13.37 -10.49
CA THR A 19 6.13 12.53 -9.75
C THR A 19 5.43 11.54 -10.68
N ARG A 20 5.05 11.97 -11.89
CA ARG A 20 4.45 11.07 -12.89
C ARG A 20 5.43 9.99 -13.34
N GLY A 21 6.68 10.36 -13.60
CA GLY A 21 7.74 9.39 -13.94
C GLY A 21 7.93 8.34 -12.85
N LEU A 22 7.94 8.78 -11.58
CA LEU A 22 8.04 7.88 -10.43
C LEU A 22 6.83 6.94 -10.32
N LEU A 23 5.60 7.43 -10.54
CA LEU A 23 4.39 6.61 -10.55
C LEU A 23 4.37 5.59 -11.70
N VAL A 24 4.88 5.94 -12.88
CA VAL A 24 5.05 4.99 -14.00
C VAL A 24 6.06 3.91 -13.63
N ALA A 25 7.20 4.30 -13.05
CA ALA A 25 8.21 3.33 -12.58
C ALA A 25 7.59 2.38 -11.54
N PHE A 26 6.82 2.89 -10.58
CA PHE A 26 6.10 2.05 -9.62
C PHE A 26 5.10 1.12 -10.27
N LEU A 27 4.29 1.60 -11.20
CA LEU A 27 3.35 0.77 -11.92
C LEU A 27 4.05 -0.41 -12.61
N VAL A 28 5.14 -0.15 -13.33
CA VAL A 28 5.90 -1.20 -14.04
C VAL A 28 6.52 -2.18 -13.04
N LEU A 29 7.22 -1.68 -12.02
CA LEU A 29 7.90 -2.53 -11.03
C LEU A 29 6.91 -3.38 -10.23
N THR A 30 5.77 -2.82 -9.83
CA THR A 30 4.75 -3.56 -9.09
C THR A 30 4.06 -4.60 -9.96
N LEU A 31 3.79 -4.33 -11.25
CA LEU A 31 3.26 -5.34 -12.17
C LEU A 31 4.25 -6.50 -12.39
N LEU A 32 5.55 -6.21 -12.49
CA LEU A 32 6.58 -7.25 -12.54
C LEU A 32 6.60 -8.08 -11.25
N ALA A 33 6.49 -7.44 -10.10
CA ALA A 33 6.42 -8.14 -8.81
C ALA A 33 5.15 -9.00 -8.69
N VAL A 34 3.98 -8.51 -9.12
CA VAL A 34 2.73 -9.29 -9.19
C VAL A 34 2.90 -10.55 -10.04
N ASN A 35 3.51 -10.41 -11.22
CA ASN A 35 3.75 -11.55 -12.09
C ASN A 35 4.65 -12.61 -11.41
N GLN A 36 5.68 -12.19 -10.68
CA GLN A 36 6.60 -13.11 -10.01
C GLN A 36 6.07 -13.70 -8.70
N LEU A 37 5.24 -12.95 -7.96
CA LEU A 37 4.86 -13.32 -6.59
C LEU A 37 3.40 -13.77 -6.44
N PHE A 38 2.51 -13.34 -7.35
CA PHE A 38 1.10 -13.73 -7.33
C PHE A 38 0.77 -14.79 -8.39
N VAL A 39 1.30 -14.62 -9.61
CA VAL A 39 1.04 -15.55 -10.73
C VAL A 39 1.99 -16.75 -10.69
N LEU A 40 3.24 -16.53 -10.30
CA LEU A 40 4.31 -17.55 -10.24
C LEU A 40 4.76 -17.81 -8.79
N ALA A 41 3.81 -17.78 -7.86
CA ALA A 41 4.05 -17.93 -6.43
C ALA A 41 4.76 -19.25 -6.08
N ASP A 42 4.46 -20.32 -6.81
CA ASP A 42 4.98 -21.69 -6.70
C ASP A 42 6.49 -21.80 -6.99
N VAL A 43 7.06 -20.83 -7.69
CA VAL A 43 8.50 -20.81 -8.03
C VAL A 43 9.24 -19.60 -7.47
N ALA A 44 8.58 -18.82 -6.61
CA ALA A 44 9.17 -17.63 -5.99
C ALA A 44 10.39 -17.99 -5.10
N ASP A 45 10.45 -19.21 -4.58
CA ASP A 45 11.58 -19.73 -3.81
C ASP A 45 12.91 -19.69 -4.59
N ARG A 46 12.85 -19.89 -5.91
CA ARG A 46 13.99 -20.03 -6.83
C ARG A 46 14.25 -18.82 -7.70
N TYR A 47 13.22 -18.04 -8.05
CA TYR A 47 13.33 -16.94 -9.03
C TYR A 47 13.26 -15.54 -8.40
N TRP A 48 12.98 -15.44 -7.10
CA TRP A 48 12.90 -14.16 -6.41
C TRP A 48 14.24 -13.69 -5.82
N ALA A 49 14.25 -12.44 -5.34
CA ALA A 49 15.39 -11.74 -4.75
C ALA A 49 15.97 -12.42 -3.49
N TRP A 50 15.14 -13.17 -2.76
CA TRP A 50 15.51 -14.05 -1.66
C TRP A 50 14.56 -15.25 -1.65
N THR A 51 14.91 -16.32 -0.94
CA THR A 51 14.05 -17.50 -0.80
C THR A 51 12.81 -17.18 0.03
N ILE A 52 11.65 -17.23 -0.60
CA ILE A 52 10.33 -17.22 0.06
C ILE A 52 9.91 -18.68 0.25
N ARG A 53 9.79 -19.14 1.51
CA ARG A 53 9.59 -20.56 1.82
C ARG A 53 8.13 -21.04 1.69
N THR A 54 7.18 -20.14 1.86
CA THR A 54 5.74 -20.45 1.89
C THR A 54 5.02 -19.72 0.78
N GLU A 55 4.27 -20.45 -0.05
CA GLU A 55 3.46 -19.89 -1.15
C GLU A 55 2.46 -18.82 -0.67
N PRO A 56 1.80 -18.96 0.51
CA PRO A 56 0.99 -17.88 1.09
C PRO A 56 1.73 -16.55 1.27
N THR A 57 3.02 -16.59 1.63
CA THR A 57 3.85 -15.39 1.77
C THR A 57 4.12 -14.73 0.41
N ALA A 58 4.42 -15.53 -0.62
CA ALA A 58 4.61 -15.01 -1.96
C ALA A 58 3.31 -14.36 -2.46
N ALA A 59 2.17 -15.05 -2.28
CA ALA A 59 0.87 -14.55 -2.68
C ALA A 59 0.47 -13.27 -1.94
N PHE A 60 0.71 -13.16 -0.63
CA PHE A 60 0.51 -11.93 0.14
C PHE A 60 1.30 -10.76 -0.47
N LEU A 61 2.61 -10.95 -0.70
CA LEU A 61 3.44 -9.90 -1.29
C LEU A 61 2.95 -9.53 -2.70
N GLY A 62 2.60 -10.53 -3.50
CA GLY A 62 2.00 -10.34 -4.82
C GLY A 62 0.69 -9.55 -4.79
N ALA A 63 -0.20 -9.84 -3.84
CA ALA A 63 -1.46 -9.13 -3.61
C ALA A 63 -1.21 -7.66 -3.23
N ALA A 64 -0.27 -7.43 -2.30
CA ALA A 64 0.16 -6.09 -1.89
C ALA A 64 0.74 -5.27 -3.06
N TYR A 65 1.61 -5.87 -3.88
CA TYR A 65 2.10 -5.23 -5.10
C TYR A 65 0.98 -5.00 -6.12
N GLY A 66 0.00 -5.89 -6.22
CA GLY A 66 -1.19 -5.72 -7.09
C GLY A 66 -2.02 -4.50 -6.69
N ALA A 67 -2.24 -4.31 -5.40
CA ALA A 67 -2.84 -3.09 -4.89
C ALA A 67 -1.97 -1.86 -5.20
N GLY A 68 -0.65 -1.95 -5.04
CA GLY A 68 0.30 -0.90 -5.42
C GLY A 68 0.26 -0.51 -6.91
N ALA A 69 0.04 -1.48 -7.80
CA ALA A 69 -0.16 -1.25 -9.22
C ALA A 69 -1.45 -0.46 -9.49
N VAL A 70 -2.56 -0.84 -8.84
CA VAL A 70 -3.82 -0.09 -8.92
C VAL A 70 -3.69 1.32 -8.37
N LEU A 71 -3.01 1.49 -7.22
CA LEU A 71 -2.71 2.78 -6.63
C LEU A 71 -1.96 3.68 -7.61
N SER A 72 -0.93 3.15 -8.26
CA SER A 72 -0.10 3.89 -9.21
C SER A 72 -0.90 4.25 -10.47
N ALA A 73 -1.66 3.30 -11.02
CA ALA A 73 -2.49 3.51 -12.21
C ALA A 73 -3.59 4.55 -11.97
N LEU A 74 -4.25 4.54 -10.80
CA LEU A 74 -5.25 5.54 -10.45
C LEU A 74 -4.60 6.89 -10.16
N SER A 75 -3.46 6.91 -9.45
CA SER A 75 -2.74 8.17 -9.17
C SER A 75 -2.24 8.86 -10.45
N LEU A 76 -1.92 8.10 -11.51
CA LEU A 76 -1.56 8.64 -12.82
C LEU A 76 -2.72 9.31 -13.55
N ARG A 77 -3.97 8.98 -13.19
CA ARG A 77 -5.19 9.60 -13.75
C ARG A 77 -5.61 10.87 -13.01
N GLU A 78 -5.01 11.14 -11.86
CA GLU A 78 -5.25 12.36 -11.12
C GLU A 78 -4.36 13.49 -11.67
N ASP A 79 -4.84 14.72 -11.58
CA ASP A 79 -4.08 15.92 -11.91
C ASP A 79 -3.67 16.73 -10.67
N ARG A 80 -4.22 16.36 -9.52
CA ARG A 80 -4.09 17.10 -8.26
C ARG A 80 -3.19 16.37 -7.27
N TRP A 81 -2.18 17.06 -6.76
CA TRP A 81 -1.30 16.58 -5.70
C TRP A 81 -2.09 16.18 -4.47
N SER A 82 -3.09 16.97 -4.06
CA SER A 82 -3.93 16.63 -2.90
C SER A 82 -4.64 15.28 -3.03
N ALA A 83 -4.99 14.83 -4.24
CA ALA A 83 -5.65 13.55 -4.47
C ALA A 83 -4.69 12.36 -4.33
N ILE A 84 -3.42 12.54 -4.71
CA ILE A 84 -2.40 11.47 -4.69
C ILE A 84 -1.41 11.56 -3.53
N ARG A 85 -1.51 12.61 -2.71
CA ARG A 85 -0.59 12.91 -1.61
C ARG A 85 -0.51 11.75 -0.61
N VAL A 86 -1.66 11.25 -0.15
CA VAL A 86 -1.69 10.11 0.78
C VAL A 86 -1.08 8.88 0.12
N PRO A 87 -1.50 8.45 -1.09
CA PRO A 87 -0.83 7.38 -1.83
C PRO A 87 0.70 7.51 -1.92
N VAL A 88 1.22 8.67 -2.31
CA VAL A 88 2.68 8.88 -2.45
C VAL A 88 3.40 8.84 -1.11
N LEU A 89 2.80 9.39 -0.04
CA LEU A 89 3.34 9.30 1.31
C LEU A 89 3.35 7.86 1.83
N THR A 90 2.28 7.09 1.57
CA THR A 90 2.20 5.68 1.91
C THR A 90 3.33 4.89 1.24
N VAL A 91 3.55 5.08 -0.06
CA VAL A 91 4.65 4.43 -0.78
C VAL A 91 6.01 4.89 -0.25
N THR A 92 6.15 6.16 0.11
CA THR A 92 7.38 6.68 0.75
C THR A 92 7.68 5.96 2.06
N VAL A 93 6.68 5.79 2.94
CA VAL A 93 6.86 5.06 4.20
C VAL A 93 7.21 3.61 3.95
N PHE A 94 6.46 2.92 3.07
CA PHE A 94 6.72 1.53 2.71
C PHE A 94 8.15 1.32 2.21
N THR A 95 8.59 2.17 1.28
CA THR A 95 9.93 2.04 0.67
C THR A 95 11.05 2.33 1.67
N LEU A 96 10.88 3.31 2.57
CA LEU A 96 11.84 3.57 3.64
C LEU A 96 11.95 2.42 4.64
N VAL A 97 10.82 1.90 5.11
CA VAL A 97 10.81 0.79 6.09
C VAL A 97 11.37 -0.49 5.46
N THR A 98 11.02 -0.76 4.20
CA THR A 98 11.55 -1.91 3.46
C THR A 98 13.03 -1.75 3.10
N CYS A 99 13.51 -0.52 2.89
CA CYS A 99 14.94 -0.24 2.73
C CYS A 99 15.72 -0.68 3.97
N VAL A 100 15.24 -0.37 5.17
CA VAL A 100 15.84 -0.83 6.43
C VAL A 100 15.92 -2.37 6.47
N ALA A 101 14.81 -3.06 6.21
CA ALA A 101 14.78 -4.52 6.17
C ALA A 101 15.75 -5.10 5.13
N THR A 102 15.81 -4.49 3.95
CA THR A 102 16.70 -4.87 2.86
C THR A 102 18.16 -4.75 3.28
N LEU A 103 18.55 -3.64 3.92
CA LEU A 103 19.91 -3.42 4.39
C LEU A 103 20.29 -4.43 5.49
N VAL A 104 19.43 -4.64 6.48
CA VAL A 104 19.64 -5.60 7.58
C VAL A 104 19.84 -7.02 7.03
N HIS A 105 19.03 -7.42 6.07
CA HIS A 105 19.05 -8.77 5.50
C HIS A 105 19.71 -8.87 4.13
N THR A 106 20.62 -7.95 3.80
CA THR A 106 21.34 -7.97 2.50
C THR A 106 22.03 -9.33 2.27
N HIS A 107 22.50 -9.97 3.34
CA HIS A 107 23.14 -11.28 3.32
C HIS A 107 22.23 -12.44 2.92
N ARG A 108 20.89 -12.26 2.96
CA ARG A 108 19.90 -13.25 2.52
C ARG A 108 19.52 -13.10 1.05
N LEU A 109 19.88 -11.99 0.43
CA LEU A 109 19.58 -11.75 -0.98
C LEU A 109 20.47 -12.63 -1.86
N HIS A 110 19.93 -13.10 -2.97
CA HIS A 110 20.62 -13.87 -4.00
C HIS A 110 21.58 -12.99 -4.83
N LEU A 111 22.47 -12.21 -4.22
CA LEU A 111 23.35 -11.28 -4.94
C LEU A 111 24.48 -11.99 -5.68
N LEU A 112 25.06 -13.01 -5.02
CA LEU A 112 26.18 -13.80 -5.51
C LEU A 112 25.84 -15.29 -5.69
N THR A 113 24.71 -15.73 -5.13
CA THR A 113 24.25 -17.13 -5.11
C THR A 113 22.92 -17.26 -5.86
N GLY A 114 22.57 -18.48 -6.28
CA GLY A 114 21.32 -18.76 -7.00
C GLY A 114 21.42 -18.65 -8.53
N GLY A 115 20.29 -18.90 -9.21
CA GLY A 115 20.18 -18.83 -10.66
C GLY A 115 20.29 -17.40 -11.21
N PRO A 116 20.55 -17.23 -12.52
CA PRO A 116 20.77 -15.90 -13.12
C PRO A 116 19.58 -14.95 -12.92
N VAL A 117 18.35 -15.47 -13.01
CA VAL A 117 17.11 -14.69 -12.82
C VAL A 117 16.99 -14.19 -11.38
N ALA A 118 17.22 -15.05 -10.39
CA ALA A 118 17.19 -14.67 -8.97
C ALA A 118 18.22 -13.59 -8.63
N ARG A 119 19.41 -13.68 -9.25
CA ARG A 119 20.46 -12.66 -9.09
C ARG A 119 20.05 -11.33 -9.66
N VAL A 120 19.47 -11.31 -10.85
CA VAL A 120 18.92 -10.07 -11.44
C VAL A 120 17.82 -9.50 -10.53
N ALA A 121 16.89 -10.33 -10.06
CA ALA A 121 15.83 -9.90 -9.15
C ALA A 121 16.40 -9.32 -7.84
N ALA A 122 17.43 -9.94 -7.25
CA ALA A 122 18.09 -9.47 -6.03
C ALA A 122 18.78 -8.11 -6.22
N TRP A 123 19.50 -7.93 -7.34
CA TRP A 123 20.13 -6.65 -7.66
C TRP A 123 19.12 -5.56 -7.97
N VAL A 124 18.05 -5.88 -8.70
CA VAL A 124 16.95 -4.96 -8.97
C VAL A 124 16.27 -4.56 -7.66
N TRP A 125 15.95 -5.52 -6.78
CA TRP A 125 15.39 -5.27 -5.46
C TRP A 125 16.26 -4.32 -4.64
N LEU A 126 17.57 -4.61 -4.55
CA LEU A 126 18.52 -3.78 -3.82
C LEU A 126 18.57 -2.36 -4.41
N ALA A 127 18.68 -2.22 -5.72
CA ALA A 127 18.72 -0.93 -6.40
C ALA A 127 17.42 -0.13 -6.17
N VAL A 128 16.26 -0.78 -6.28
CA VAL A 128 14.95 -0.19 -6.01
C VAL A 128 14.92 0.37 -4.59
N TYR A 129 15.22 -0.44 -3.58
CA TYR A 129 15.10 0.00 -2.19
C TYR A 129 16.23 0.92 -1.72
N LEU A 130 17.30 1.12 -2.48
CA LEU A 130 18.29 2.18 -2.22
C LEU A 130 17.93 3.51 -2.90
N VAL A 131 17.43 3.47 -4.14
CA VAL A 131 17.20 4.67 -4.96
C VAL A 131 15.80 5.26 -4.75
N ILE A 132 14.78 4.40 -4.77
CA ILE A 132 13.39 4.84 -4.72
C ILE A 132 13.05 5.63 -3.46
N PRO A 133 13.44 5.22 -2.22
CA PRO A 133 13.07 6.00 -1.03
C PRO A 133 13.58 7.43 -1.10
N ALA A 134 14.79 7.64 -1.63
CA ALA A 134 15.37 8.97 -1.83
C ALA A 134 14.58 9.78 -2.88
N LEU A 135 14.18 9.16 -3.99
CA LEU A 135 13.32 9.80 -5.00
C LEU A 135 11.93 10.16 -4.45
N CYS A 136 11.33 9.26 -3.67
CA CYS A 136 10.08 9.47 -2.94
C CYS A 136 10.17 10.69 -2.02
N LEU A 137 11.20 10.74 -1.17
CA LEU A 137 11.45 11.88 -0.29
C LEU A 137 11.66 13.17 -1.08
N ALA A 138 12.47 13.15 -2.15
CA ALA A 138 12.70 14.32 -2.99
C ALA A 138 11.39 14.84 -3.60
N VAL A 139 10.53 13.96 -4.12
CA VAL A 139 9.22 14.33 -4.69
C VAL A 139 8.29 14.90 -3.61
N VAL A 140 8.19 14.24 -2.46
CA VAL A 140 7.34 14.70 -1.34
C VAL A 140 7.80 16.07 -0.85
N LEU A 141 9.09 16.25 -0.58
CA LEU A 141 9.66 17.52 -0.13
C LEU A 141 9.45 18.62 -1.16
N ALA A 142 9.73 18.32 -2.44
CA ALA A 142 9.59 19.29 -3.51
C ALA A 142 8.15 19.79 -3.66
N GLN A 143 7.15 18.93 -3.45
CA GLN A 143 5.73 19.30 -3.51
C GLN A 143 5.24 19.98 -2.22
N GLU A 144 5.61 19.48 -1.03
CA GLU A 144 5.11 20.01 0.25
C GLU A 144 5.69 21.39 0.59
N VAL A 145 6.95 21.69 0.22
CA VAL A 145 7.56 23.00 0.49
C VAL A 145 6.80 24.15 -0.19
N ARG A 146 6.12 23.88 -1.31
CA ARG A 146 5.39 24.92 -2.06
C ARG A 146 3.92 25.04 -1.66
N ARG A 147 3.48 24.23 -0.72
CA ARG A 147 2.07 24.17 -0.33
C ARG A 147 1.71 25.36 0.55
N THR A 148 0.82 26.22 0.08
CA THR A 148 0.25 27.30 0.88
C THR A 148 -0.94 26.80 1.70
N GLY A 149 -0.65 26.32 2.91
CA GLY A 149 -1.66 25.93 3.88
C GLY A 149 -2.40 24.61 3.58
N ARG A 150 -3.28 24.22 4.51
CA ARG A 150 -4.10 23.02 4.39
C ARG A 150 -5.45 23.43 3.78
N PRO A 151 -5.81 22.97 2.56
CA PRO A 151 -7.14 23.24 2.03
C PRO A 151 -8.17 22.63 2.98
N ALA A 152 -9.21 23.40 3.32
CA ALA A 152 -10.31 22.90 4.14
C ALA A 152 -10.91 21.63 3.51
N ALA A 153 -11.28 20.66 4.36
CA ALA A 153 -11.99 19.47 3.89
C ALA A 153 -13.29 19.92 3.22
N ARG A 154 -13.44 19.58 1.94
CA ARG A 154 -14.64 19.96 1.18
C ARG A 154 -15.85 19.14 1.63
N ARG A 155 -15.63 17.85 1.88
CA ARG A 155 -16.67 16.93 2.35
C ARG A 155 -16.15 16.12 3.54
N PRO A 156 -16.57 16.48 4.78
CA PRO A 156 -16.11 15.80 5.98
C PRO A 156 -16.39 14.29 5.95
N MET A 157 -15.43 13.50 6.42
CA MET A 157 -15.61 12.06 6.59
C MET A 157 -16.61 11.73 7.72
N PRO A 158 -17.56 10.79 7.51
CA PRO A 158 -18.45 10.31 8.56
C PRO A 158 -17.65 9.72 9.74
N GLY A 159 -18.12 9.97 10.96
CA GLY A 159 -17.45 9.51 12.18
C GLY A 159 -17.30 7.99 12.26
N TRP A 160 -18.28 7.23 11.77
CA TRP A 160 -18.23 5.76 11.75
C TRP A 160 -17.12 5.23 10.83
N LEU A 161 -16.94 5.82 9.64
CA LEU A 161 -15.89 5.44 8.70
C LEU A 161 -14.51 5.81 9.26
N THR A 162 -14.43 6.95 9.94
CA THR A 162 -13.23 7.37 10.66
C THR A 162 -12.89 6.38 11.78
N GLY A 163 -13.89 5.93 12.54
CA GLY A 163 -13.71 4.92 13.59
C GLY A 163 -13.21 3.59 13.04
N LEU A 164 -13.82 3.09 11.96
CA LEU A 164 -13.38 1.84 11.30
C LEU A 164 -11.94 1.94 10.81
N LEU A 165 -11.60 3.00 10.06
CA LEU A 165 -10.23 3.22 9.59
C LEU A 165 -9.23 3.39 10.74
N ALA A 166 -9.66 3.97 11.87
CA ALA A 166 -8.80 4.12 13.04
C ALA A 166 -8.51 2.75 13.66
N VAL A 167 -9.52 1.91 13.85
CA VAL A 167 -9.36 0.55 14.38
C VAL A 167 -8.48 -0.28 13.46
N GLU A 168 -8.81 -0.34 12.16
CA GLU A 168 -8.03 -1.09 11.18
C GLU A 168 -6.58 -0.57 11.08
N GLY A 169 -6.39 0.75 11.05
CA GLY A 169 -5.07 1.36 10.99
C GLY A 169 -4.22 1.07 12.23
N VAL A 170 -4.82 1.05 13.43
CA VAL A 170 -4.13 0.65 14.66
C VAL A 170 -3.77 -0.84 14.64
N LEU A 171 -4.69 -1.71 14.21
CA LEU A 171 -4.41 -3.15 14.08
C LEU A 171 -3.27 -3.40 13.10
N LEU A 172 -3.27 -2.75 11.94
CA LEU A 172 -2.21 -2.84 10.94
C LEU A 172 -0.87 -2.30 11.46
N LEU A 173 -0.86 -1.16 12.15
CA LEU A 173 0.37 -0.62 12.76
C LEU A 173 0.93 -1.55 13.83
N ALA A 174 0.06 -2.08 14.70
CA ALA A 174 0.46 -2.95 15.80
C ALA A 174 1.02 -4.27 15.26
N ALA A 175 0.25 -4.98 14.44
CA ALA A 175 0.69 -6.23 13.82
C ALA A 175 1.92 -6.03 12.94
N GLY A 176 1.94 -4.97 12.12
CA GLY A 176 3.09 -4.64 11.27
C GLY A 176 4.36 -4.32 12.06
N GLY A 177 4.22 -3.57 13.16
CA GLY A 177 5.31 -3.27 14.08
C GLY A 177 5.86 -4.53 14.75
N VAL A 178 4.99 -5.44 15.18
CA VAL A 178 5.39 -6.73 15.77
C VAL A 178 6.12 -7.60 14.74
N LEU A 179 5.60 -7.73 13.52
CA LEU A 179 6.26 -8.50 12.45
C LEU A 179 7.61 -7.89 12.06
N PHE A 180 7.69 -6.57 11.98
CA PHE A 180 8.93 -5.87 11.63
C PHE A 180 10.00 -5.99 12.73
N ALA A 181 9.62 -5.78 13.98
CA ALA A 181 10.51 -5.92 15.13
C ALA A 181 10.92 -7.39 15.35
N GLY A 182 10.00 -8.35 15.16
CA GLY A 182 10.27 -9.78 15.23
C GLY A 182 11.38 -10.18 14.27
N GLY A 183 11.27 -9.80 12.99
CA GLY A 183 12.32 -10.07 11.99
C GLY A 183 13.60 -9.24 12.16
N LEU A 184 13.58 -8.19 13.00
CA LEU A 184 14.76 -7.37 13.31
C LEU A 184 15.58 -7.95 14.46
N PHE A 185 14.91 -8.47 15.50
CA PHE A 185 15.56 -8.85 16.76
C PHE A 185 15.59 -10.36 17.00
N VAL A 186 14.68 -11.14 16.39
CA VAL A 186 14.53 -12.57 16.66
C VAL A 186 14.88 -13.37 15.40
N HIS A 187 16.05 -14.01 15.41
CA HIS A 187 16.57 -14.75 14.24
C HIS A 187 16.39 -16.28 14.35
N HIS A 188 16.21 -16.81 15.56
CA HIS A 188 16.09 -18.25 15.81
C HIS A 188 14.68 -18.70 16.25
N HIS A 189 13.83 -17.80 16.77
CA HIS A 189 12.50 -18.14 17.31
C HIS A 189 11.41 -17.14 16.87
N VAL A 190 11.35 -16.82 15.57
CA VAL A 190 10.36 -15.89 15.02
C VAL A 190 8.93 -16.30 15.40
N GLU A 191 8.66 -17.61 15.43
CA GLU A 191 7.37 -18.22 15.75
C GLU A 191 6.72 -17.71 17.04
N THR A 192 7.51 -17.40 18.07
CA THR A 192 6.96 -16.93 19.35
C THR A 192 6.35 -15.52 19.23
N VAL A 193 6.90 -14.69 18.37
CA VAL A 193 6.48 -13.29 18.17
C VAL A 193 5.43 -13.18 17.05
N THR A 194 5.39 -14.17 16.15
CA THR A 194 4.48 -14.23 15.00
C THR A 194 3.36 -15.25 15.19
N SER A 195 3.07 -15.65 16.43
CA SER A 195 2.04 -16.66 16.76
C SER A 195 0.61 -16.24 16.40
N PHE A 196 0.40 -14.94 16.15
CA PHE A 196 -0.87 -14.42 15.64
C PHE A 196 -0.99 -14.48 14.11
N TRP A 197 0.09 -14.86 13.43
CA TRP A 197 0.14 -14.92 11.97
C TRP A 197 -0.18 -16.34 11.51
N PRO A 198 -1.01 -16.54 10.47
CA PRO A 198 -1.62 -17.86 10.23
C PRO A 198 -0.69 -18.89 9.56
N TRP A 199 0.55 -18.53 9.23
CA TRP A 199 1.51 -19.42 8.58
C TRP A 199 2.96 -19.10 8.97
N GLU A 200 3.88 -20.01 8.67
CA GLU A 200 5.30 -19.78 8.92
C GLU A 200 5.88 -18.69 8.02
N ILE A 201 6.60 -17.74 8.63
CA ILE A 201 7.25 -16.64 7.94
C ILE A 201 8.73 -16.52 8.33
N THR A 202 9.58 -16.27 7.34
CA THR A 202 11.01 -16.04 7.56
C THR A 202 11.27 -14.63 8.08
N PRO A 203 12.39 -14.35 8.78
CA PRO A 203 12.67 -13.03 9.34
C PRO A 203 12.54 -11.88 8.33
N LEU A 204 13.17 -12.02 7.15
CA LEU A 204 13.09 -11.00 6.09
C LEU A 204 11.66 -10.82 5.59
N SER A 205 10.93 -11.90 5.31
CA SER A 205 9.55 -11.81 4.82
C SER A 205 8.62 -11.18 5.86
N SER A 206 8.80 -11.52 7.14
CA SER A 206 8.11 -10.88 8.27
C SER A 206 8.33 -9.37 8.27
N GLN A 207 9.56 -8.89 8.04
CA GLN A 207 9.81 -7.45 7.96
C GLN A 207 9.17 -6.79 6.75
N VAL A 208 9.19 -7.44 5.58
CA VAL A 208 8.58 -6.87 4.36
C VAL A 208 7.05 -6.79 4.51
N ILE A 209 6.42 -7.84 5.04
CA ILE A 209 4.99 -7.84 5.39
C ILE A 209 4.71 -6.75 6.43
N GLY A 210 5.52 -6.67 7.49
CA GLY A 210 5.41 -5.64 8.51
C GLY A 210 5.52 -4.23 7.94
N ALA A 211 6.41 -3.99 6.98
CA ALA A 211 6.56 -2.72 6.30
C ALA A 211 5.30 -2.32 5.52
N TRP A 212 4.65 -3.27 4.83
CA TRP A 212 3.37 -3.04 4.17
C TRP A 212 2.27 -2.64 5.17
N MET A 213 2.13 -3.41 6.25
CA MET A 213 1.11 -3.15 7.27
C MET A 213 1.33 -1.81 7.98
N VAL A 214 2.59 -1.47 8.31
CA VAL A 214 2.96 -0.16 8.85
C VAL A 214 2.59 0.96 7.88
N ALA A 215 2.92 0.81 6.60
CA ALA A 215 2.59 1.82 5.58
C ALA A 215 1.08 2.02 5.43
N LEU A 216 0.29 0.94 5.42
CA LEU A 216 -1.17 1.00 5.35
C LEU A 216 -1.78 1.65 6.59
N GLY A 217 -1.26 1.35 7.78
CA GLY A 217 -1.72 1.99 9.01
C GLY A 217 -1.35 3.48 9.09
N VAL A 218 -0.17 3.88 8.60
CA VAL A 218 0.15 5.31 8.40
C VAL A 218 -0.77 5.94 7.36
N ALA A 219 -1.12 5.24 6.28
CA ALA A 219 -2.08 5.71 5.28
C ALA A 219 -3.43 6.02 5.93
N ALA A 220 -3.95 5.11 6.76
CA ALA A 220 -5.20 5.31 7.49
C ALA A 220 -5.14 6.56 8.38
N ALA A 221 -4.05 6.74 9.14
CA ALA A 221 -3.85 7.95 9.95
C ALA A 221 -3.80 9.23 9.10
N LEU A 222 -3.15 9.20 7.93
CA LEU A 222 -3.09 10.33 7.02
C LEU A 222 -4.47 10.67 6.43
N VAL A 223 -5.25 9.68 6.01
CA VAL A 223 -6.63 9.85 5.55
C VAL A 223 -7.50 10.47 6.65
N ILE A 224 -7.46 9.91 7.86
CA ILE A 224 -8.22 10.40 9.02
C ILE A 224 -7.84 11.84 9.36
N ARG A 225 -6.56 12.21 9.19
CA ARG A 225 -6.08 13.57 9.41
C ARG A 225 -6.51 14.53 8.30
N GLU A 226 -6.68 14.05 7.07
CA GLU A 226 -7.19 14.88 5.95
C GLU A 226 -8.70 15.14 6.07
N ARG A 227 -9.47 14.19 6.61
CA ARG A 227 -10.93 14.30 6.85
C ARG A 227 -11.74 14.69 5.62
N ASP A 228 -11.23 14.43 4.42
CA ASP A 228 -11.84 14.84 3.15
C ASP A 228 -12.22 13.61 2.33
N LEU A 229 -13.52 13.33 2.23
CA LEU A 229 -14.06 12.18 1.51
C LEU A 229 -13.70 12.20 0.03
N ASP A 230 -13.61 13.37 -0.59
CA ASP A 230 -13.40 13.48 -2.03
C ASP A 230 -12.00 12.98 -2.43
N ARG A 231 -11.05 12.97 -1.48
CA ARG A 231 -9.67 12.47 -1.68
C ARG A 231 -9.53 10.99 -1.37
N LEU A 232 -10.58 10.35 -0.86
CA LEU A 232 -10.55 8.97 -0.44
C LEU A 232 -10.63 8.00 -1.62
N PHE A 233 -10.99 8.45 -2.83
CA PHE A 233 -11.28 7.56 -3.94
C PHE A 233 -10.10 6.62 -4.28
N VAL A 234 -8.90 7.16 -4.54
CA VAL A 234 -7.72 6.35 -4.90
C VAL A 234 -7.33 5.39 -3.76
N ALA A 235 -7.26 5.91 -2.53
CA ALA A 235 -6.90 5.10 -1.36
C ALA A 235 -7.94 4.00 -1.08
N GLY A 236 -9.24 4.33 -1.17
CA GLY A 236 -10.35 3.40 -0.96
C GLY A 236 -10.36 2.27 -1.98
N VAL A 237 -10.20 2.56 -3.27
CA VAL A 237 -10.11 1.51 -4.30
C VAL A 237 -8.88 0.64 -4.10
N THR A 238 -7.74 1.24 -3.81
CA THR A 238 -6.50 0.50 -3.53
C THR A 238 -6.69 -0.46 -2.37
N TYR A 239 -7.28 0.02 -1.27
CA TYR A 239 -7.50 -0.75 -0.06
C TYR A 239 -8.51 -1.88 -0.27
N THR A 240 -9.56 -1.65 -1.08
CA THR A 240 -10.46 -2.72 -1.53
C THR A 240 -9.74 -3.77 -2.35
N VAL A 241 -8.92 -3.37 -3.34
CA VAL A 241 -8.18 -4.32 -4.18
C VAL A 241 -7.20 -5.13 -3.35
N PHE A 242 -6.50 -4.48 -2.40
CA PHE A 242 -5.65 -5.17 -1.44
C PHE A 242 -6.43 -6.27 -0.71
N GLY A 243 -7.52 -5.92 -0.01
CA GLY A 243 -8.31 -6.91 0.71
C GLY A 243 -8.89 -8.02 -0.18
N LEU A 244 -9.29 -7.70 -1.42
CA LEU A 244 -9.80 -8.71 -2.35
C LEU A 244 -8.72 -9.69 -2.81
N LEU A 245 -7.53 -9.19 -3.17
CA LEU A 245 -6.42 -10.05 -3.59
C LEU A 245 -5.90 -10.91 -2.43
N GLU A 246 -5.85 -10.35 -1.22
CA GLU A 246 -5.52 -11.10 -0.01
C GLU A 246 -6.59 -12.16 0.33
N LEU A 247 -7.88 -11.87 0.15
CA LEU A 247 -8.94 -12.87 0.31
C LEU A 247 -8.83 -13.99 -0.72
N VAL A 248 -8.48 -13.66 -1.97
CA VAL A 248 -8.23 -14.66 -3.01
C VAL A 248 -7.05 -15.54 -2.61
N ALA A 249 -5.94 -14.96 -2.15
CA ALA A 249 -4.80 -15.72 -1.65
C ALA A 249 -5.18 -16.61 -0.45
N LEU A 250 -5.90 -16.06 0.52
CA LEU A 250 -6.37 -16.80 1.70
C LEU A 250 -7.24 -18.00 1.31
N VAL A 251 -8.21 -17.81 0.42
CA VAL A 251 -9.09 -18.91 -0.03
C VAL A 251 -8.30 -19.95 -0.82
N TRP A 252 -7.37 -19.52 -1.66
CA TRP A 252 -6.55 -20.40 -2.49
C TRP A 252 -5.67 -21.32 -1.64
N TYR A 253 -5.00 -20.76 -0.64
CA TYR A 253 -4.08 -21.49 0.24
C TYR A 253 -4.72 -21.97 1.55
N LEU A 254 -6.03 -21.80 1.74
CA LEU A 254 -6.75 -22.29 2.92
C LEU A 254 -6.50 -23.78 3.19
N PRO A 255 -6.40 -24.68 2.18
CA PRO A 255 -6.10 -26.10 2.42
C PRO A 255 -4.73 -26.37 3.05
N GLU A 256 -3.78 -25.43 2.96
CA GLU A 256 -2.44 -25.55 3.55
C GLU A 256 -2.38 -24.98 4.98
N MET A 257 -3.42 -24.28 5.42
CA MET A 257 -3.47 -23.63 6.72
C MET A 257 -4.15 -24.52 7.77
N ASP A 258 -3.74 -24.37 9.03
CA ASP A 258 -4.42 -25.02 10.14
C ASP A 258 -5.75 -24.31 10.43
N THR A 259 -6.85 -24.84 9.88
CA THR A 259 -8.21 -24.30 10.11
C THR A 259 -8.68 -24.39 11.57
N GLY A 260 -7.97 -25.15 12.42
CA GLY A 260 -8.17 -25.17 13.87
C GLY A 260 -7.59 -23.95 14.58
N ASP A 261 -6.67 -23.21 13.94
CA ASP A 261 -6.16 -21.95 14.45
C ASP A 261 -7.16 -20.80 14.20
N GLY A 262 -7.60 -20.19 15.30
CA GLY A 262 -8.51 -19.05 15.26
C GLY A 262 -7.95 -17.83 14.52
N TRP A 263 -6.62 -17.71 14.40
CA TRP A 263 -5.99 -16.59 13.69
C TRP A 263 -6.26 -16.59 12.19
N VAL A 264 -6.43 -17.75 11.54
CA VAL A 264 -6.83 -17.84 10.12
C VAL A 264 -8.17 -17.13 9.90
N TRP A 265 -9.14 -17.38 10.78
CA TRP A 265 -10.47 -16.78 10.70
C TRP A 265 -10.46 -15.31 11.11
N ALA A 266 -9.70 -14.94 12.14
CA ALA A 266 -9.53 -13.53 12.52
C ALA A 266 -8.92 -12.70 11.38
N TYR A 267 -7.92 -13.27 10.68
CA TYR A 267 -7.33 -12.69 9.49
C TYR A 267 -8.37 -12.55 8.36
N GLY A 268 -9.14 -13.60 8.06
CA GLY A 268 -10.20 -13.54 7.04
C GLY A 268 -11.29 -12.50 7.34
N VAL A 269 -11.76 -12.42 8.58
CA VAL A 269 -12.74 -11.39 9.02
C VAL A 269 -12.16 -9.99 8.88
N PHE A 270 -10.90 -9.81 9.26
CA PHE A 270 -10.20 -8.54 9.08
C PHE A 270 -10.13 -8.15 7.61
N LEU A 271 -9.80 -9.06 6.70
CA LEU A 271 -9.76 -8.77 5.26
C LEU A 271 -11.15 -8.42 4.69
N VAL A 272 -12.21 -9.09 5.14
CA VAL A 272 -13.59 -8.71 4.75
C VAL A 272 -13.92 -7.28 5.21
N ALA A 273 -13.51 -6.91 6.42
CA ALA A 273 -13.67 -5.53 6.91
C ALA A 273 -12.89 -4.54 6.04
N VAL A 274 -11.62 -4.83 5.70
CA VAL A 274 -10.78 -4.03 4.79
C VAL A 274 -11.47 -3.80 3.44
N VAL A 275 -12.01 -4.86 2.82
CA VAL A 275 -12.76 -4.77 1.56
C VAL A 275 -13.98 -3.87 1.71
N GLY A 276 -14.77 -4.08 2.76
CA GLY A 276 -15.97 -3.31 3.06
C GLY A 276 -15.66 -1.83 3.25
N THR A 277 -14.72 -1.50 4.15
CA THR A 277 -14.27 -0.15 4.49
C THR A 277 -13.74 0.58 3.25
N GLY A 278 -12.84 -0.05 2.49
CA GLY A 278 -12.32 0.52 1.24
C GLY A 278 -13.42 0.78 0.21
N ALA A 279 -14.35 -0.17 0.04
CA ALA A 279 -15.33 -0.10 -1.03
C ALA A 279 -16.42 0.91 -0.71
N VAL A 280 -16.81 1.05 0.57
CA VAL A 280 -17.71 2.11 1.00
C VAL A 280 -17.02 3.47 0.89
N GLY A 281 -15.75 3.58 1.29
CA GLY A 281 -14.96 4.81 1.14
C GLY A 281 -14.87 5.28 -0.32
N ALA A 282 -14.54 4.37 -1.24
CA ALA A 282 -14.46 4.66 -2.67
C ALA A 282 -15.81 5.06 -3.28
N ARG A 283 -16.90 4.37 -2.90
CA ARG A 283 -18.25 4.71 -3.37
C ARG A 283 -18.74 6.06 -2.83
N ALA A 284 -18.43 6.36 -1.57
CA ALA A 284 -18.80 7.63 -0.94
C ALA A 284 -18.08 8.83 -1.59
N ALA A 285 -16.81 8.64 -1.97
CA ALA A 285 -16.03 9.63 -2.72
C ALA A 285 -16.67 9.90 -4.10
N ARG A 286 -16.94 8.85 -4.90
CA ARG A 286 -17.50 9.00 -6.26
C ARG A 286 -18.87 9.68 -6.32
N ARG A 287 -19.74 9.45 -5.33
CA ARG A 287 -21.09 10.04 -5.31
C ARG A 287 -21.07 11.57 -5.13
N GLY A 288 -19.97 12.12 -4.60
CA GLY A 288 -19.78 13.57 -4.46
C GLY A 288 -19.67 14.29 -5.79
N ASP A 289 -18.89 13.74 -6.72
CA ASP A 289 -18.63 14.34 -8.03
C ASP A 289 -19.89 14.41 -8.90
N THR A 290 -20.81 13.45 -8.76
CA THR A 290 -22.06 13.43 -9.54
C THR A 290 -23.16 14.33 -8.98
N GLY A 291 -23.08 14.70 -7.70
CA GLY A 291 -24.12 15.49 -7.01
C GLY A 291 -24.03 16.99 -7.27
N SER A 292 -22.81 17.52 -7.49
CA SER A 292 -22.60 18.94 -7.82
C SER A 292 -23.00 19.30 -9.25
N ALA A 293 -23.10 18.31 -10.15
CA ALA A 293 -23.47 18.51 -11.55
C ALA A 293 -24.99 18.57 -11.81
N ARG A 294 -25.84 18.40 -10.79
CA ARG A 294 -27.31 18.44 -10.90
C ARG A 294 -27.94 19.53 -10.04
N THR A 295 -27.65 20.78 -10.35
CA THR A 295 -28.58 21.87 -10.01
C THR A 295 -29.33 22.20 -11.31
N PRO A 296 -30.59 21.77 -11.49
CA PRO A 296 -31.38 22.26 -12.61
C PRO A 296 -31.56 23.76 -12.37
N ALA A 297 -31.12 24.56 -13.34
CA ALA A 297 -31.48 25.97 -13.40
C ALA A 297 -33.01 26.05 -13.34
N ALA A 298 -33.54 26.54 -12.22
CA ALA A 298 -34.93 26.91 -12.12
C ALA A 298 -35.13 28.11 -13.05
N THR A 299 -35.58 27.83 -14.27
CA THR A 299 -36.13 28.83 -15.17
C THR A 299 -37.42 29.35 -14.54
N GLY A 300 -37.42 30.65 -14.23
CA GLY A 300 -38.62 31.42 -13.96
C GLY A 300 -39.41 31.73 -15.23
#